data_AF-A0A4D7DLM7-F1
#
_entry.id   AF-A0A4D7DLM7-F1
#
_cell.length_a   1.000
_cell.length_b   1.000
_cell.length_c   1.000
_cell.angle_alpha   90.00
_cell.angle_beta   90.00
_cell.angle_gamma   90.00
#
_symmetry.space_group_name_H-M   'P 1'
#
loop_
_entity.id
_entity.type
_entity.pdbx_description
1 polymer ?
#
loop_
_entity_poly.entity_id
_entity_poly.type
_entity_poly.pdbx_seq_one_letter_code
_entity_poly.pdbx_strand_id
1 'polypeptide(L)'
;MRGAFFVSAAFLVTSCAGVSHRDSFAVPAPPDQTKALVDDSVAELVKLYPPAISRVLVPTGGGGAYGEGLRSSMRQAGYAVIETGKGEKPDPAATPLRYYVDQPIANSYRVTLRVGAQTFSRIYGVDEQGVFPSAGWALDLTGAAPELIERANRPVAPAAPPAAPPPVASPQTSFGDNGSPGAGGWVVSLTGFPSENAARAYWRATARVRPSWASITPRFVQTGSSHGIQFGLFQSSAAARAKCKGIRAVRCGAAKAV
;
A
#
# COMPACT_ATOMS: atom_id res chain seq x y z
N MET A 1 62.03 -9.58 -49.96
CA MET A 1 61.08 -10.32 -49.08
C MET A 1 61.19 -9.74 -47.68
N ARG A 2 60.13 -9.08 -47.18
CA ARG A 2 59.88 -8.75 -45.77
C ARG A 2 58.46 -8.19 -45.68
N GLY A 3 57.54 -9.02 -45.19
CA GLY A 3 56.10 -8.79 -45.21
C GLY A 3 55.65 -7.81 -44.14
N ALA A 4 54.71 -6.93 -44.50
CA ALA A 4 53.95 -6.11 -43.57
C ALA A 4 52.72 -6.90 -43.11
N PHE A 5 52.70 -7.30 -41.84
CA PHE A 5 51.53 -7.86 -41.20
C PHE A 5 50.52 -6.75 -40.93
N PHE A 6 49.41 -6.74 -41.66
CA PHE A 6 48.22 -5.97 -41.30
C PHE A 6 47.54 -6.64 -40.11
N VAL A 7 47.68 -6.07 -38.92
CA VAL A 7 46.91 -6.46 -37.74
C VAL A 7 45.54 -5.79 -37.83
N SER A 8 44.57 -6.49 -38.41
CA SER A 8 43.16 -6.12 -38.31
C SER A 8 42.67 -6.39 -36.89
N ALA A 9 42.65 -5.35 -36.05
CA ALA A 9 42.01 -5.39 -34.75
C ALA A 9 40.48 -5.40 -34.94
N ALA A 10 39.89 -6.60 -34.93
CA ALA A 10 38.44 -6.77 -34.89
C ALA A 10 37.93 -6.33 -33.50
N PHE A 11 37.26 -5.19 -33.46
CA PHE A 11 36.47 -4.76 -32.30
C PHE A 11 35.36 -5.78 -32.06
N LEU A 12 35.52 -6.60 -31.03
CA LEU A 12 34.45 -7.41 -30.47
C LEU A 12 33.49 -6.47 -29.73
N VAL A 13 32.50 -5.96 -30.45
CA VAL A 13 31.33 -5.32 -29.83
C VAL A 13 30.48 -6.43 -29.22
N THR A 14 30.80 -6.80 -27.97
CA THR A 14 29.90 -7.60 -27.13
C THR A 14 28.65 -6.76 -26.86
N SER A 15 27.64 -6.97 -27.68
CA SER A 15 26.28 -6.48 -27.44
C SER A 15 25.81 -7.04 -26.10
N CYS A 16 25.74 -6.19 -25.07
CA CYS A 16 24.91 -6.44 -23.91
C CYS A 16 23.46 -6.39 -24.39
N ALA A 17 22.95 -7.49 -24.94
CA ALA A 17 21.52 -7.69 -25.04
C ALA A 17 20.99 -7.82 -23.61
N GLY A 18 20.67 -6.69 -22.98
CA GLY A 18 19.83 -6.68 -21.80
C GLY A 18 18.60 -7.51 -22.12
N VAL A 19 18.26 -8.47 -21.24
CA VAL A 19 17.11 -9.33 -21.45
C VAL A 19 15.88 -8.43 -21.53
N SER A 20 15.46 -8.12 -22.75
CA SER A 20 14.28 -7.32 -22.99
C SER A 20 13.12 -8.28 -22.84
N HIS A 21 12.56 -8.29 -21.64
CA HIS A 21 11.32 -8.99 -21.40
C HIS A 21 10.24 -8.32 -22.23
N ARG A 22 10.01 -8.90 -23.40
CA ARG A 22 9.01 -8.46 -24.36
C ARG A 22 7.60 -8.67 -23.80
N ASP A 23 7.45 -9.49 -22.76
CA ASP A 23 6.21 -9.82 -22.07
C ASP A 23 6.34 -9.64 -20.56
N SER A 24 5.21 -9.60 -19.87
CA SER A 24 5.19 -9.56 -18.40
C SER A 24 5.76 -10.85 -17.82
N PHE A 25 6.44 -10.74 -16.68
CA PHE A 25 7.11 -11.87 -16.04
C PHE A 25 7.11 -11.68 -14.52
N ALA A 26 7.00 -12.79 -13.79
CA ALA A 26 7.20 -12.81 -12.36
C ALA A 26 7.87 -14.12 -11.91
N VAL A 27 8.95 -13.99 -11.14
CA VAL A 27 9.51 -15.11 -10.37
C VAL A 27 8.46 -15.62 -9.37
N PRO A 28 8.40 -16.94 -9.13
CA PRO A 28 7.51 -17.50 -8.10
C PRO A 28 7.84 -16.94 -6.71
N ALA A 29 6.80 -16.65 -5.94
CA ALA A 29 6.89 -16.22 -4.55
C ALA A 29 5.81 -16.92 -3.71
N PRO A 30 6.00 -17.07 -2.38
CA PRO A 30 4.95 -17.51 -1.48
C PRO A 30 3.66 -16.67 -1.62
N PRO A 31 2.47 -17.23 -1.33
CA PRO A 31 1.19 -16.55 -1.58
C PRO A 31 1.02 -15.23 -0.81
N ASP A 32 1.46 -15.19 0.45
CA ASP A 32 1.44 -14.01 1.32
C ASP A 32 2.34 -12.89 0.78
N GLN A 33 3.55 -13.26 0.34
CA GLN A 33 4.51 -12.36 -0.28
C GLN A 33 4.00 -11.81 -1.61
N THR A 34 3.45 -12.69 -2.46
CA THR A 34 2.81 -12.32 -3.72
C THR A 34 1.70 -11.32 -3.49
N LYS A 35 0.84 -11.56 -2.49
CA LYS A 35 -0.25 -10.66 -2.14
C LYS A 35 0.27 -9.28 -1.72
N ALA A 36 1.30 -9.21 -0.87
CA ALA A 36 1.88 -7.94 -0.43
C ALA A 36 2.44 -7.14 -1.60
N LEU A 37 3.17 -7.79 -2.52
CA LEU A 37 3.72 -7.16 -3.73
C LEU A 37 2.60 -6.63 -4.64
N VAL A 38 1.52 -7.39 -4.82
CA VAL A 38 0.35 -7.01 -5.62
C VAL A 38 -0.38 -5.81 -5.01
N ASP A 39 -0.65 -5.86 -3.70
CA ASP A 39 -1.41 -4.80 -3.02
C ASP A 39 -0.68 -3.46 -3.08
N ASP A 40 0.65 -3.43 -2.87
CA ASP A 40 1.46 -2.21 -2.98
C ASP A 40 1.54 -1.70 -4.44
N SER A 41 1.66 -2.62 -5.40
CA SER A 41 1.66 -2.30 -6.83
C SER A 41 0.37 -1.63 -7.29
N VAL A 42 -0.78 -2.16 -6.85
CA VAL A 42 -2.08 -1.55 -7.17
C VAL A 42 -2.25 -0.22 -6.44
N ALA A 43 -1.75 -0.08 -5.21
CA ALA A 43 -1.81 1.20 -4.51
C ALA A 43 -1.06 2.31 -5.28
N GLU A 44 0.13 2.02 -5.81
CA GLU A 44 0.88 3.00 -6.62
C GLU A 44 0.21 3.26 -7.97
N LEU A 45 -0.36 2.22 -8.61
CA LEU A 45 -1.14 2.39 -9.84
C LEU A 45 -2.35 3.31 -9.62
N VAL A 46 -3.11 3.12 -8.54
CA VAL A 46 -4.29 3.96 -8.21
C VAL A 46 -3.88 5.40 -8.00
N LYS A 47 -2.72 5.64 -7.38
CA LYS A 47 -2.18 6.98 -7.17
C LYS A 47 -1.82 7.67 -8.49
N LEU A 48 -1.09 6.98 -9.37
CA LEU A 48 -0.52 7.58 -10.59
C LEU A 48 -1.48 7.56 -11.78
N TYR A 49 -2.31 6.53 -11.88
CA TYR A 49 -3.22 6.25 -12.99
C TYR A 49 -4.62 5.93 -12.46
N PRO A 50 -5.37 6.89 -11.90
CA PRO A 50 -6.65 6.60 -11.26
C PRO A 50 -7.65 5.90 -12.21
N PRO A 51 -8.44 4.93 -11.71
CA PRO A 51 -9.30 4.06 -12.52
C PRO A 51 -10.37 4.82 -13.31
N ALA A 52 -10.86 5.95 -12.79
CA ALA A 52 -11.92 6.74 -13.42
C ALA A 52 -11.48 7.47 -14.70
N ILE A 53 -10.17 7.69 -14.87
CA ILE A 53 -9.61 8.47 -15.99
C ILE A 53 -8.57 7.70 -16.80
N SER A 54 -8.12 6.54 -16.32
CA SER A 54 -7.10 5.72 -16.97
C SER A 54 -7.70 4.39 -17.43
N ARG A 55 -7.65 4.11 -18.73
CA ARG A 55 -7.91 2.77 -19.27
C ARG A 55 -6.59 2.03 -19.37
N VAL A 56 -6.40 0.98 -18.57
CA VAL A 56 -5.14 0.25 -18.49
C VAL A 56 -5.34 -1.16 -19.03
N LEU A 57 -4.52 -1.54 -20.00
CA LEU A 57 -4.53 -2.85 -20.65
C LEU A 57 -3.44 -3.71 -20.06
N VAL A 58 -3.81 -4.82 -19.42
CA VAL A 58 -2.85 -5.79 -18.91
C VAL A 58 -2.71 -6.91 -19.95
N PRO A 59 -1.51 -7.18 -20.50
CA PRO A 59 -1.30 -8.26 -21.46
C PRO A 59 -1.77 -9.60 -20.88
N THR A 60 -2.42 -10.42 -21.72
CA THR A 60 -2.74 -11.80 -21.32
C THR A 60 -1.50 -12.67 -21.37
N GLY A 61 -1.25 -13.41 -20.30
CA GLY A 61 -0.15 -14.38 -20.21
C GLY A 61 1.15 -13.86 -19.58
N GLY A 62 1.95 -14.79 -19.06
CA GLY A 62 3.32 -14.54 -18.55
C GLY A 62 3.47 -14.30 -17.04
N GLY A 63 2.39 -14.38 -16.25
CA GLY A 63 2.37 -13.73 -14.93
C GLY A 63 2.46 -14.56 -13.65
N GLY A 64 2.23 -15.87 -13.72
CA GLY A 64 2.03 -16.69 -12.53
C GLY A 64 1.01 -16.11 -11.55
N ALA A 65 1.18 -16.42 -10.25
CA ALA A 65 0.30 -15.94 -9.18
C ALA A 65 0.27 -14.40 -9.05
N TYR A 66 1.40 -13.74 -9.32
CA TYR A 66 1.48 -12.27 -9.27
C TYR A 66 0.60 -11.62 -10.34
N GLY A 67 0.67 -12.09 -11.58
CA GLY A 67 -0.13 -11.56 -12.68
C GLY A 67 -1.64 -11.74 -12.48
N GLU A 68 -2.06 -12.91 -11.98
CA GLU A 68 -3.47 -13.16 -11.63
C GLU A 68 -3.92 -12.24 -10.48
N GLY A 69 -3.11 -12.14 -9.43
CA GLY A 69 -3.38 -11.26 -8.29
C GLY A 69 -3.51 -9.80 -8.71
N LEU A 70 -2.59 -9.31 -9.55
CA LEU A 70 -2.58 -7.94 -10.06
C LEU A 70 -3.88 -7.62 -10.81
N ARG A 71 -4.29 -8.49 -11.74
CA ARG A 71 -5.53 -8.31 -12.52
C ARG A 71 -6.76 -8.32 -11.62
N SER A 72 -6.83 -9.25 -10.67
CA SER A 72 -7.93 -9.32 -9.70
C SER A 72 -8.02 -8.05 -8.85
N SER A 73 -6.90 -7.60 -8.28
CA SER A 73 -6.84 -6.41 -7.43
C SER A 73 -7.12 -5.12 -8.20
N MET A 74 -6.65 -4.99 -9.45
CA MET A 74 -7.00 -3.87 -10.33
C MET A 74 -8.51 -3.83 -10.66
N ARG A 75 -9.15 -4.97 -10.93
CA ARG A 75 -10.62 -5.00 -11.11
C ARG A 75 -11.35 -4.54 -9.86
N GLN A 76 -10.91 -4.99 -8.69
CA GLN A 76 -11.48 -4.55 -7.41
C GLN A 76 -11.28 -3.05 -7.17
N ALA A 77 -10.16 -2.49 -7.64
CA ALA A 77 -9.90 -1.06 -7.61
C ALA A 77 -10.70 -0.25 -8.66
N GLY A 78 -11.46 -0.90 -9.55
CA GLY A 78 -12.34 -0.25 -10.53
C GLY A 78 -11.72 -0.03 -11.91
N TYR A 79 -10.57 -0.64 -12.22
CA TYR A 79 -10.01 -0.57 -13.56
C TYR A 79 -10.78 -1.45 -14.56
N ALA A 80 -11.00 -0.92 -15.76
CA ALA A 80 -11.37 -1.72 -16.92
C ALA A 80 -10.13 -2.47 -17.44
N VAL A 81 -9.87 -3.65 -16.88
CA VAL A 81 -8.76 -4.52 -17.29
C VAL A 81 -9.13 -5.27 -18.56
N ILE A 82 -8.55 -4.87 -19.69
CA ILE A 82 -8.70 -5.57 -20.98
C ILE A 82 -7.67 -6.68 -21.06
N GLU A 83 -8.15 -7.91 -21.14
CA GLU A 83 -7.37 -9.11 -21.40
C GLU A 83 -7.32 -9.33 -22.92
N THR A 84 -6.28 -8.86 -23.61
CA THR A 84 -6.14 -9.15 -25.05
C THR A 84 -5.67 -10.58 -25.28
N GLY A 85 -6.53 -11.46 -25.79
CA GLY A 85 -6.13 -12.81 -26.22
C GLY A 85 -5.08 -12.79 -27.34
N LYS A 86 -4.40 -13.93 -27.58
CA LYS A 86 -3.45 -14.05 -28.70
C LYS A 86 -4.15 -13.70 -30.02
N GLY A 87 -3.73 -12.62 -30.68
CA GLY A 87 -4.22 -12.20 -31.99
C GLY A 87 -5.27 -11.09 -31.99
N GLU A 88 -5.72 -10.63 -30.81
CA GLU A 88 -6.64 -9.50 -30.71
C GLU A 88 -5.88 -8.17 -30.83
N LYS A 89 -6.39 -7.23 -31.64
CA LYS A 89 -5.83 -5.87 -31.69
C LYS A 89 -6.16 -5.17 -30.37
N PRO A 90 -5.14 -4.67 -29.63
CA PRO A 90 -5.38 -3.88 -28.43
C PRO A 90 -6.29 -2.69 -28.74
N ASP A 91 -7.22 -2.38 -27.84
CA ASP A 91 -7.98 -1.13 -27.90
C ASP A 91 -6.96 0.03 -27.95
N PRO A 92 -6.95 0.86 -29.01
CA PRO A 92 -6.01 1.97 -29.13
C PRO A 92 -6.17 3.01 -28.03
N ALA A 93 -7.33 3.06 -27.35
CA ALA A 93 -7.56 3.94 -26.20
C ALA A 93 -7.03 3.37 -24.88
N ALA A 94 -6.53 2.14 -24.85
CA ALA A 94 -6.05 1.50 -23.63
C ALA A 94 -4.52 1.59 -23.51
N THR A 95 -4.06 2.00 -22.32
CA THR A 95 -2.64 2.18 -22.03
C THR A 95 -2.04 0.84 -21.59
N PRO A 96 -1.04 0.28 -22.29
CA PRO A 96 -0.48 -1.02 -21.93
C PRO A 96 0.27 -0.96 -20.59
N LEU A 97 -0.05 -1.88 -19.68
CA LEU A 97 0.64 -2.12 -18.41
C LEU A 97 1.40 -3.45 -18.46
N ARG A 98 2.72 -3.37 -18.39
CA ARG A 98 3.61 -4.53 -18.25
C ARG A 98 4.19 -4.58 -16.85
N TYR A 99 4.55 -5.76 -16.38
CA TYR A 99 5.24 -5.92 -15.10
C TYR A 99 6.39 -6.90 -15.19
N TYR A 100 7.36 -6.68 -14.32
CA TYR A 100 8.53 -7.52 -14.14
C TYR A 100 8.80 -7.69 -12.66
N VAL A 101 8.76 -8.94 -12.18
CA VAL A 101 9.09 -9.28 -10.80
C VAL A 101 10.27 -10.24 -10.81
N ASP A 102 11.40 -9.79 -10.30
CA ASP A 102 12.63 -10.59 -10.19
C ASP A 102 13.26 -10.53 -8.79
N GLN A 103 14.30 -11.32 -8.58
CA GLN A 103 15.10 -11.33 -7.35
C GLN A 103 16.54 -10.91 -7.70
N PRO A 104 16.87 -9.61 -7.66
CA PRO A 104 18.20 -9.14 -8.04
C PRO A 104 19.28 -9.57 -7.04
N ILE A 105 18.91 -9.76 -5.77
CA ILE A 105 19.75 -10.28 -4.70
C ILE A 105 18.92 -11.22 -3.80
N ALA A 106 19.60 -12.06 -3.01
CA ALA A 106 18.95 -12.99 -2.08
C ALA A 106 18.02 -12.25 -1.11
N ASN A 107 16.90 -12.89 -0.73
CA ASN A 107 15.89 -12.34 0.18
C ASN A 107 15.37 -10.97 -0.26
N SER A 108 15.24 -10.76 -1.57
CA SER A 108 14.66 -9.54 -2.12
C SER A 108 13.78 -9.83 -3.31
N TYR A 109 12.82 -8.95 -3.54
CA TYR A 109 12.14 -8.84 -4.81
C TYR A 109 12.36 -7.44 -5.37
N ARG A 110 12.34 -7.32 -6.69
CA ARG A 110 12.15 -6.04 -7.35
C ARG A 110 10.93 -6.15 -8.24
N VAL A 111 9.99 -5.23 -8.04
CA VAL A 111 8.83 -5.06 -8.91
C VAL A 111 9.08 -3.86 -9.80
N THR A 112 8.95 -4.05 -11.10
CA THR A 112 8.98 -2.98 -12.10
C THR A 112 7.68 -3.01 -12.87
N LEU A 113 6.97 -1.90 -12.89
CA LEU A 113 5.73 -1.70 -13.62
C LEU A 113 5.98 -0.70 -14.73
N ARG A 114 5.43 -0.95 -15.90
CA ARG A 114 5.56 -0.08 -17.06
C ARG A 114 4.19 0.21 -17.64
N VAL A 115 3.75 1.46 -17.56
CA VAL A 115 2.48 1.94 -18.11
C VAL A 115 2.82 2.84 -19.31
N GLY A 116 2.56 2.36 -20.52
CA GLY A 116 2.99 3.05 -21.74
C GLY A 116 4.51 3.23 -21.80
N ALA A 117 4.95 4.49 -21.79
CA ALA A 117 6.36 4.86 -21.80
C ALA A 117 6.96 5.01 -20.40
N GLN A 118 6.13 5.12 -19.36
CA GLN A 118 6.57 5.40 -18.00
C GLN A 118 6.86 4.11 -17.26
N THR A 119 7.91 4.13 -16.44
CA THR A 119 8.35 2.98 -15.65
C THR A 119 8.45 3.37 -14.18
N PHE A 120 8.05 2.47 -13.30
CA PHE A 120 8.18 2.65 -11.86
C PHE A 120 8.65 1.34 -11.24
N SER A 121 9.67 1.43 -10.39
CA SER A 121 10.34 0.27 -9.82
C SER A 121 10.52 0.41 -8.32
N ARG A 122 10.40 -0.69 -7.59
CA ARG A 122 10.60 -0.74 -6.14
C ARG A 122 11.27 -2.05 -5.74
N ILE A 123 12.23 -1.94 -4.83
CA ILE A 123 12.87 -3.10 -4.20
C ILE A 123 12.15 -3.40 -2.88
N TYR A 124 12.03 -4.68 -2.59
CA TYR A 124 11.45 -5.22 -1.37
C TYR A 124 12.46 -6.15 -0.71
N GLY A 125 12.61 -6.03 0.61
CA GLY A 125 13.31 -7.01 1.42
C GLY A 125 12.36 -8.11 1.88
N VAL A 126 12.93 -9.27 2.20
CA VAL A 126 12.24 -10.40 2.80
C VAL A 126 12.91 -10.73 4.13
N ASP A 127 12.12 -10.76 5.20
CA ASP A 127 12.53 -11.19 6.54
C ASP A 127 11.54 -12.23 7.10
N GLU A 128 11.65 -12.52 8.41
CA GLU A 128 10.76 -13.46 9.10
C GLU A 128 9.31 -12.96 9.19
N GLN A 129 9.10 -11.64 9.08
CA GLN A 129 7.81 -10.97 9.16
C GLN A 129 7.14 -10.84 7.78
N GLY A 130 7.90 -11.08 6.71
CA GLY A 130 7.43 -11.17 5.33
C GLY A 130 8.11 -10.17 4.42
N VAL A 131 7.37 -9.69 3.42
CA VAL A 131 7.87 -8.72 2.44
C VAL A 131 7.66 -7.30 2.95
N PHE A 132 8.70 -6.47 2.88
CA PHE A 132 8.62 -5.05 3.20
C PHE A 132 9.33 -4.20 2.14
N PRO A 133 8.81 -2.99 1.83
CA PRO A 133 9.46 -2.12 0.87
C PRO A 133 10.76 -1.54 1.45
N SER A 134 11.85 -1.59 0.68
CA SER A 134 13.15 -1.05 1.14
C SER A 134 13.29 0.46 0.94
N ALA A 135 12.54 1.04 0.00
CA ALA A 135 12.54 2.47 -0.33
C ALA A 135 11.17 2.90 -0.88
N GLY A 136 11.02 4.16 -1.30
CA GLY A 136 9.89 4.60 -2.12
C GLY A 136 9.94 4.03 -3.55
N TRP A 137 8.90 4.26 -4.34
CA TRP A 137 8.92 3.95 -5.77
C TRP A 137 9.90 4.88 -6.51
N ALA A 138 10.82 4.29 -7.26
CA ALA A 138 11.65 5.01 -8.22
C ALA A 138 10.83 5.19 -9.51
N LEU A 139 10.59 6.44 -9.90
CA LEU A 139 9.75 6.78 -11.06
C LEU A 139 10.61 7.31 -12.20
N ASP A 140 10.47 6.72 -13.38
CA ASP A 140 10.89 7.31 -14.66
C ASP A 140 9.65 7.85 -15.37
N LEU A 141 9.50 9.17 -15.29
CA LEU A 141 8.40 9.93 -15.88
C LEU A 141 8.88 10.74 -17.10
N THR A 142 9.98 10.34 -17.73
CA THR A 142 10.48 11.01 -18.93
C THR A 142 9.39 11.07 -20.01
N GLY A 143 9.09 12.27 -20.51
CA GLY A 143 8.02 12.47 -21.51
C GLY A 143 6.59 12.28 -20.97
N ALA A 144 6.40 12.17 -19.65
CA ALA A 144 5.08 12.12 -19.05
C ALA A 144 4.31 13.44 -19.21
N ALA A 145 2.99 13.34 -19.27
CA ALA A 145 2.12 14.51 -19.24
C ALA A 145 2.23 15.23 -17.87
N PRO A 146 2.08 16.57 -17.82
CA PRO A 146 2.23 17.35 -16.58
C PRO A 146 1.35 16.86 -15.43
N GLU A 147 0.15 16.34 -15.74
CA GLU A 147 -0.80 15.85 -14.74
C GLU A 147 -0.28 14.59 -14.05
N LEU A 148 0.48 13.74 -14.76
CA LEU A 148 1.11 12.56 -14.18
C LEU A 148 2.27 12.96 -13.26
N ILE A 149 3.05 13.96 -13.66
CA ILE A 149 4.13 14.52 -12.84
C ILE A 149 3.54 15.15 -11.56
N GLU A 150 2.44 15.88 -11.67
CA GLU A 150 1.76 16.46 -10.52
C GLU A 150 1.25 15.36 -9.56
N ARG A 151 0.58 14.31 -10.07
CA ARG A 151 0.10 13.20 -9.25
C ARG A 151 1.23 12.45 -8.54
N ALA A 152 2.39 12.29 -9.19
CA ALA A 152 3.56 11.65 -8.60
C ALA A 152 4.11 12.43 -7.40
N ASN A 153 4.14 13.77 -7.52
CA ASN A 153 4.65 14.68 -6.50
C ASN A 153 3.62 15.07 -5.44
N ARG A 154 2.33 14.78 -5.68
CA ARG A 154 1.27 15.06 -4.71
C ARG A 154 1.55 14.28 -3.43
N PRO A 155 1.61 14.94 -2.27
CA PRO A 155 1.66 14.24 -0.99
C PRO A 155 0.50 13.27 -0.93
N VAL A 156 0.76 12.02 -0.52
CA VAL A 156 -0.30 11.03 -0.36
C VAL A 156 -1.28 11.59 0.67
N ALA A 157 -2.40 12.12 0.19
CA ALA A 157 -3.52 12.45 1.05
C ALA A 157 -3.91 11.14 1.78
N PRO A 158 -4.20 11.18 3.09
CA PRO A 158 -4.68 9.99 3.77
C PRO A 158 -5.85 9.42 2.97
N ALA A 159 -5.75 8.14 2.58
CA ALA A 159 -6.73 7.50 1.73
C ALA A 159 -8.14 7.87 2.20
N ALA A 160 -8.97 8.38 1.29
CA ALA A 160 -10.38 8.55 1.59
C ALA A 160 -10.90 7.19 2.07
N PRO A 161 -11.63 7.13 3.21
CA PRO A 161 -12.17 5.87 3.69
C PRO A 161 -12.99 5.23 2.55
N PRO A 162 -12.87 3.91 2.33
CA PRO A 162 -13.65 3.23 1.31
C PRO A 162 -15.14 3.56 1.51
N ALA A 163 -15.86 3.76 0.40
CA ALA A 163 -17.30 3.96 0.43
C ALA A 163 -17.92 2.86 1.30
N ALA A 164 -18.67 3.26 2.32
CA ALA A 164 -19.22 2.33 3.28
C ALA A 164 -20.10 1.32 2.54
N PRO A 165 -19.92 0.00 2.77
CA PRO A 165 -20.95 -0.96 2.35
C PRO A 165 -22.26 -0.57 3.05
N PRO A 166 -23.43 -0.78 2.41
CA PRO A 166 -24.71 -0.55 3.07
C PRO A 166 -24.73 -1.32 4.39
N PRO A 167 -25.28 -0.74 5.46
CA PRO A 167 -25.17 -1.33 6.79
C PRO A 167 -25.85 -2.70 6.79
N VAL A 168 -25.05 -3.76 6.88
CA VAL A 168 -25.54 -5.07 7.28
C VAL A 168 -25.82 -4.96 8.77
N ALA A 169 -27.11 -5.01 9.11
CA ALA A 169 -27.56 -5.07 10.48
C ALA A 169 -27.01 -6.36 11.12
N SER A 170 -26.02 -6.21 11.99
CA SER A 170 -25.62 -7.26 12.93
C SER A 170 -25.91 -6.79 14.35
N PRO A 171 -26.33 -7.69 15.25
CA PRO A 171 -26.97 -7.32 16.51
C PRO A 171 -25.94 -6.72 17.47
N GLN A 172 -26.24 -5.54 18.00
CA GLN A 172 -25.49 -4.97 19.12
C GLN A 172 -25.73 -5.87 20.35
N THR A 173 -24.73 -6.63 20.76
CA THR A 173 -24.71 -7.21 22.12
C THR A 173 -24.60 -6.07 23.12
N SER A 174 -25.69 -5.85 23.86
CA SER A 174 -25.78 -4.91 24.96
C SER A 174 -24.74 -5.23 26.03
N PHE A 175 -23.87 -4.27 26.34
CA PHE A 175 -23.11 -4.27 27.57
C PHE A 175 -23.69 -3.21 28.50
N GLY A 176 -24.28 -3.71 29.59
CA GLY A 176 -24.90 -3.06 30.75
C GLY A 176 -24.85 -1.54 30.85
N ASP A 177 -26.05 -0.95 30.79
CA ASP A 177 -26.37 0.25 31.56
C ASP A 177 -26.34 -0.09 33.04
N ASN A 178 -25.55 0.67 33.81
CA ASN A 178 -25.77 0.91 35.24
C ASN A 178 -24.97 2.13 35.67
N GLY A 179 -25.65 3.24 36.00
CA GLY A 179 -25.10 4.30 36.86
C GLY A 179 -25.35 5.76 36.44
N SER A 180 -26.22 6.42 37.21
CA SER A 180 -26.57 7.86 37.27
C SER A 180 -25.42 8.89 37.21
N PRO A 181 -25.73 10.19 36.96
CA PRO A 181 -24.76 11.25 36.70
C PRO A 181 -24.05 11.70 37.99
N GLY A 182 -22.87 11.14 38.24
CA GLY A 182 -21.98 11.57 39.33
C GLY A 182 -20.64 12.05 38.78
N ALA A 183 -20.35 13.34 39.02
CA ALA A 183 -19.11 14.14 39.01
C ALA A 183 -17.73 13.48 38.72
N GLY A 184 -17.63 12.54 37.78
CA GLY A 184 -16.39 11.96 37.30
C GLY A 184 -16.38 12.07 35.78
N GLY A 185 -15.37 12.76 35.23
CA GLY A 185 -15.22 12.85 33.79
C GLY A 185 -14.98 11.48 33.17
N TRP A 186 -15.18 11.37 31.87
CA TRP A 186 -14.90 10.18 31.09
C TRP A 186 -13.59 10.36 30.33
N VAL A 187 -12.79 9.31 30.21
CA VAL A 187 -11.59 9.27 29.38
C VAL A 187 -11.77 8.26 28.25
N VAL A 188 -11.07 8.48 27.14
CA VAL A 188 -10.98 7.45 26.09
C VAL A 188 -9.82 6.54 26.43
N SER A 189 -10.04 5.24 26.37
CA SER A 189 -9.02 4.22 26.58
C SER A 189 -8.85 3.38 25.31
N LEU A 190 -7.60 3.27 24.86
CA LEU A 190 -7.15 2.38 23.81
C LEU A 190 -6.30 1.30 24.45
N THR A 191 -6.62 0.03 24.26
CA THR A 191 -5.86 -1.09 24.83
C THR A 191 -5.49 -2.13 23.78
N GLY A 192 -4.53 -3.00 24.12
CA GLY A 192 -4.07 -4.09 23.25
C GLY A 192 -2.79 -3.80 22.49
N PHE A 193 -1.95 -2.87 22.97
CA PHE A 193 -0.63 -2.65 22.38
C PHE A 193 0.40 -3.62 22.97
N PRO A 194 1.28 -4.22 22.14
CA PRO A 194 2.29 -5.18 22.61
C PRO A 194 3.43 -4.51 23.40
N SER A 195 3.62 -3.20 23.26
CA SER A 195 4.62 -2.43 24.00
C SER A 195 4.23 -0.96 24.12
N GLU A 196 4.84 -0.23 25.06
CA GLU A 196 4.67 1.22 25.17
C GLU A 196 5.13 1.96 23.89
N ASN A 197 6.17 1.46 23.23
CA ASN A 197 6.67 2.00 21.97
C ASN A 197 5.63 1.87 20.84
N ALA A 198 4.94 0.73 20.75
CA ALA A 198 3.85 0.53 19.80
C ALA A 198 2.68 1.49 20.08
N ALA A 199 2.34 1.69 21.35
CA ALA A 199 1.32 2.66 21.77
C ALA A 199 1.72 4.10 21.40
N ARG A 200 2.97 4.52 21.64
CA ARG A 200 3.48 5.85 21.25
C ARG A 200 3.52 6.05 19.75
N ALA A 201 3.93 5.04 18.98
CA ALA A 201 3.92 5.10 17.52
C ALA A 201 2.50 5.27 16.99
N TYR A 202 1.54 4.50 17.52
CA TYR A 202 0.12 4.63 17.19
C TYR A 202 -0.43 6.02 17.51
N TRP A 203 -0.13 6.57 18.69
CA TRP A 203 -0.57 7.91 19.07
C TRP A 203 -0.06 8.97 18.08
N ARG A 204 1.24 8.96 17.77
CA ARG A 204 1.85 9.92 16.85
C ARG A 204 1.25 9.84 15.44
N ALA A 205 1.02 8.62 14.94
CA ALA A 205 0.36 8.43 13.65
C ALA A 205 -1.08 8.96 13.67
N THR A 206 -1.83 8.67 14.74
CA THR A 206 -3.24 9.06 14.87
C THR A 206 -3.42 10.57 15.07
N ALA A 207 -2.56 11.20 15.89
CA ALA A 207 -2.59 12.64 16.14
C ALA A 207 -2.29 13.47 14.88
N ARG A 208 -1.50 12.94 13.94
CA ARG A 208 -1.25 13.59 12.63
C ARG A 208 -2.50 13.63 11.75
N VAL A 209 -3.33 12.59 11.81
CA VAL A 209 -4.55 12.48 10.97
C VAL A 209 -5.81 12.98 11.66
N ARG A 210 -5.76 13.23 12.98
CA ARG A 210 -6.86 13.77 13.78
C ARG A 210 -6.40 15.04 14.50
N PRO A 211 -6.63 16.24 13.92
CA PRO A 211 -6.25 17.51 14.55
C PRO A 211 -6.79 17.66 15.98
N SER A 212 -8.00 17.13 16.25
CA SER A 212 -8.59 17.12 17.59
C SER A 212 -7.84 16.28 18.64
N TRP A 213 -6.84 15.50 18.24
CA TRP A 213 -5.98 14.71 19.12
C TRP A 213 -4.57 15.30 19.24
N ALA A 214 -4.16 16.17 18.32
CA ALA A 214 -2.83 16.78 18.32
C ALA A 214 -2.59 17.70 19.53
N SER A 215 -3.65 18.32 20.05
CA SER A 215 -3.60 19.18 21.24
C SER A 215 -3.88 18.44 22.55
N ILE A 216 -4.18 17.14 22.51
CA ILE A 216 -4.46 16.35 23.71
C ILE A 216 -3.19 15.66 24.16
N THR A 217 -2.85 15.79 25.44
CA THR A 217 -1.75 15.02 26.03
C THR A 217 -2.24 13.61 26.37
N PRO A 218 -1.69 12.55 25.77
CA PRO A 218 -2.03 11.18 26.14
C PRO A 218 -1.29 10.77 27.42
N ARG A 219 -1.91 9.88 28.18
CA ARG A 219 -1.28 9.08 29.23
C ARG A 219 -1.08 7.66 28.72
N PHE A 220 0.14 7.16 28.78
CA PHE A 220 0.43 5.76 28.49
C PHE A 220 0.29 4.96 29.77
N VAL A 221 -0.45 3.85 29.71
CA VAL A 221 -0.77 3.02 30.87
C VAL A 221 -0.45 1.56 30.55
N GLN A 222 -0.04 0.81 31.57
CA GLN A 222 0.12 -0.63 31.48
C GLN A 222 -1.05 -1.31 32.21
N THR A 223 -1.64 -2.32 31.60
CA THR A 223 -2.72 -3.12 32.18
C THR A 223 -2.37 -4.59 32.01
N GLY A 224 -1.82 -5.19 33.07
CA GLY A 224 -1.24 -6.54 33.01
C GLY A 224 -0.03 -6.59 32.07
N SER A 225 -0.05 -7.50 31.11
CA SER A 225 0.98 -7.64 30.06
C SER A 225 0.77 -6.72 28.86
N SER A 226 -0.34 -5.96 28.81
CA SER A 226 -0.68 -5.10 27.67
C SER A 226 -0.43 -3.63 27.98
N HIS A 227 -0.10 -2.87 26.93
CA HIS A 227 0.03 -1.43 27.01
C HIS A 227 -1.20 -0.75 26.41
N GLY A 228 -1.49 0.46 26.88
CA GLY A 228 -2.67 1.24 26.55
C GLY A 228 -2.42 2.74 26.54
N ILE A 229 -3.38 3.47 25.99
CA ILE A 229 -3.37 4.93 25.90
C ILE A 229 -4.68 5.44 26.49
N GLN A 230 -4.60 6.39 27.40
CA GLN A 230 -5.74 7.10 27.96
C GLN A 230 -5.62 8.60 27.66
N PHE A 231 -6.70 9.25 27.22
CA PHE A 231 -6.63 10.67 26.90
C PHE A 231 -7.98 11.37 26.98
N GLY A 232 -7.89 12.69 27.12
CA GLY A 232 -9.02 13.60 27.19
C GLY A 232 -9.79 13.49 28.50
N LEU A 233 -10.68 14.46 28.72
CA LEU A 233 -11.67 14.50 29.79
C LEU A 233 -12.97 14.94 29.15
N PHE A 234 -13.96 14.05 29.17
CA PHE A 234 -15.24 14.22 28.52
C PHE A 234 -16.36 14.28 29.56
N GLN A 235 -17.32 15.15 29.34
CA GLN A 235 -18.47 15.32 30.23
C GLN A 235 -19.44 14.11 30.19
N SER A 236 -19.32 13.25 29.16
CA SER A 236 -20.15 12.05 29.01
C SER A 236 -19.41 10.90 28.34
N SER A 237 -19.84 9.66 28.64
CA SER A 237 -19.34 8.44 28.02
C SER A 237 -19.59 8.42 26.51
N ALA A 238 -20.70 9.01 26.05
CA ALA A 238 -21.05 9.15 24.64
C ALA A 238 -20.04 10.05 23.90
N ALA A 239 -19.66 11.18 24.50
CA ALA A 239 -18.65 12.08 23.92
C ALA A 239 -17.27 11.41 23.85
N ALA A 240 -16.90 10.62 24.86
CA ALA A 240 -15.69 9.80 24.82
C ALA A 240 -15.76 8.71 23.72
N ARG A 241 -16.84 7.93 23.67
CA ARG A 241 -17.04 6.88 22.64
C ARG A 241 -17.07 7.45 21.22
N ALA A 242 -17.56 8.67 21.03
CA ALA A 242 -17.54 9.33 19.72
C ALA A 242 -16.11 9.48 19.18
N LYS A 243 -15.10 9.62 20.04
CA LYS A 243 -13.68 9.66 19.63
C LYS A 243 -13.16 8.30 19.15
N CYS A 244 -13.79 7.20 19.56
CA CYS A 244 -13.50 5.85 19.07
C CYS A 244 -14.05 5.55 17.68
N LYS A 245 -14.93 6.40 17.13
CA LYS A 245 -15.52 6.18 15.81
C LYS A 245 -14.42 6.09 14.74
N GLY A 246 -14.43 5.01 13.96
CA GLY A 246 -13.46 4.75 12.89
C GLY A 246 -12.06 4.32 13.36
N ILE A 247 -11.88 3.97 14.63
CA ILE A 247 -10.63 3.41 15.15
C ILE A 247 -10.69 1.89 15.11
N ARG A 248 -9.72 1.26 14.42
CA ARG A 248 -9.58 -0.20 14.33
C ARG A 248 -8.80 -0.83 15.50
N ALA A 249 -8.39 -0.04 16.50
CA ALA A 249 -7.76 -0.61 17.70
C ALA A 249 -8.77 -1.54 18.38
N VAL A 250 -8.35 -2.78 18.65
CA VAL A 250 -9.21 -3.90 19.06
C VAL A 250 -10.06 -3.58 20.30
N ARG A 251 -9.73 -2.54 21.07
CA ARG A 251 -10.46 -2.12 22.26
C ARG A 251 -10.37 -0.60 22.51
N CYS A 252 -10.94 0.22 21.61
CA CYS A 252 -11.23 1.62 21.94
C CYS A 252 -12.54 1.72 22.72
N GLY A 253 -12.50 2.26 23.93
CA GLY A 253 -13.67 2.43 24.79
C GLY A 253 -13.65 3.71 25.59
N ALA A 254 -14.77 4.03 26.23
CA ALA A 254 -14.83 5.05 27.28
C ALA A 254 -14.64 4.38 28.64
N ALA A 255 -13.75 4.92 29.44
CA ALA A 255 -13.54 4.53 30.82
C ALA A 255 -13.84 5.73 31.73
N LYS A 256 -14.24 5.46 32.98
CA LYS A 256 -14.41 6.53 33.97
C LYS A 256 -13.04 7.07 34.35
N ALA A 257 -12.87 8.39 34.39
CA ALA A 257 -11.68 9.01 34.97
C ALA A 257 -11.64 8.64 36.45
N VAL A 258 -10.52 8.08 36.89
CA VAL A 258 -10.22 7.79 38.30
C VAL A 258 -9.54 9.00 38.91
#